data_AF-A0A4S4NNB2-F1
#
_entry.id   AF-A0A4S4NNB2-F1
#
_cell.length_a   1.000
_cell.length_b   1.000
_cell.length_c   1.000
_cell.angle_alpha   90.00
_cell.angle_beta   90.00
_cell.angle_gamma   90.00
#
_symmetry.space_group_name_H-M   'P 1'
#
loop_
_entity.id
_entity.type
_entity.pdbx_description
1 polymer ?
#
loop_
_entity_poly.entity_id
_entity_poly.type
_entity_poly.pdbx_seq_one_letter_code
_entity_poly.pdbx_strand_id
1 'polypeptide(L)'
;MKSLLLILAIFLTPLLVTDSADAQSLGAITQALGKGDTEALASLMDTEVELSLLQDENLYSRDQAKQKLAAFFAANKPSGFSQVHQGSSKSDNAEYCIGNLATSSGAFRVYIYVAKQGDRMLLQELRFDRE
;
A
#
# COMPACT_ATOMS: atom_id res chain seq x y z
N MET A 1 49.28 36.32 -12.78
CA MET A 1 48.43 37.17 -11.90
C MET A 1 47.09 37.31 -12.62
N LYS A 2 46.10 36.49 -12.27
CA LYS A 2 44.91 36.87 -11.47
C LYS A 2 43.89 37.71 -12.25
N SER A 3 42.79 37.04 -12.67
CA SER A 3 41.35 37.46 -12.72
C SER A 3 40.69 36.73 -13.89
N LEU A 4 39.96 35.62 -13.73
CA LEU A 4 38.63 35.40 -13.12
C LEU A 4 37.54 36.35 -13.65
N LEU A 5 36.60 35.81 -14.43
CA LEU A 5 35.15 35.90 -14.14
C LEU A 5 34.34 34.99 -15.08
N LEU A 6 33.77 33.95 -14.46
CA LEU A 6 32.77 33.02 -14.96
C LEU A 6 31.39 33.67 -14.77
N ILE A 7 30.60 33.82 -15.83
CA ILE A 7 29.15 34.05 -15.71
C ILE A 7 28.47 33.24 -16.82
N LEU A 8 28.00 32.05 -16.47
CA LEU A 8 26.93 31.38 -17.20
C LEU A 8 25.82 31.10 -16.19
N ALA A 9 24.86 32.02 -16.14
CA ALA A 9 23.63 31.86 -15.40
C ALA A 9 22.76 30.83 -16.14
N ILE A 10 22.81 29.58 -15.70
CA ILE A 10 21.82 28.57 -16.09
C ILE A 10 20.66 28.73 -15.13
N PHE A 11 19.52 29.13 -15.70
CA PHE A 11 18.24 29.23 -15.04
C PHE A 11 17.90 27.91 -14.34
N LEU A 12 17.76 27.99 -13.02
CA LEU A 12 17.19 26.94 -12.18
C LEU A 12 15.68 26.92 -12.45
N THR A 13 15.24 26.07 -13.39
CA THR A 13 13.83 25.69 -13.48
C THR A 13 13.53 24.76 -12.31
N PRO A 14 12.59 25.08 -11.41
CA PRO A 14 12.10 24.07 -10.48
C PRO A 14 11.32 23.05 -11.32
N LEU A 15 11.87 21.84 -11.41
CA LEU A 15 11.13 20.67 -11.84
C LEU A 15 10.02 20.46 -10.80
N LEU A 16 8.80 20.90 -11.10
CA LEU A 16 7.62 20.50 -10.34
C LEU A 16 7.40 19.02 -10.62
N VAL A 17 8.06 18.17 -9.83
CA VAL A 17 7.65 16.77 -9.69
C VAL A 17 6.35 16.82 -8.91
N THR A 18 5.22 16.74 -9.62
CA THR A 18 3.95 16.41 -8.99
C THR A 18 4.05 14.95 -8.58
N ASP A 19 4.52 14.72 -7.35
CA ASP A 19 4.55 13.39 -6.76
C ASP A 19 3.11 12.86 -6.78
N SER A 20 2.92 11.75 -7.45
CA SER A 20 1.62 11.13 -7.66
C SER A 20 1.16 10.59 -6.31
N ALA A 21 0.31 11.33 -5.60
CA ALA A 21 -0.20 10.96 -4.28
C ALA A 21 -0.84 9.56 -4.25
N ASP A 22 -1.28 9.07 -5.42
CA ASP A 22 -1.93 7.77 -5.57
C ASP A 22 -0.93 6.60 -5.43
N ALA A 23 0.25 6.69 -6.06
CA ALA A 23 1.31 5.68 -5.97
C ALA A 23 1.89 5.56 -4.55
N GLN A 24 1.81 6.63 -3.75
CA GLN A 24 2.26 6.63 -2.36
C GLN A 24 1.39 5.73 -1.46
N SER A 25 0.10 5.60 -1.76
CA SER A 25 -0.84 4.83 -0.94
C SER A 25 -0.57 3.32 -1.03
N LEU A 26 -0.52 2.74 -2.24
CA LEU A 26 -0.20 1.32 -2.46
C LEU A 26 1.23 0.99 -1.98
N GLY A 27 2.19 1.89 -2.19
CA GLY A 27 3.55 1.72 -1.66
C GLY A 27 3.57 1.64 -0.13
N ALA A 28 2.81 2.49 0.55
CA ALA A 28 2.69 2.45 2.02
C ALA A 28 2.00 1.17 2.51
N ILE A 29 0.93 0.72 1.84
CA ILE A 29 0.21 -0.51 2.19
C ILE A 29 1.12 -1.72 2.04
N THR A 30 1.80 -1.87 0.91
CA THR A 30 2.68 -3.02 0.64
C THR A 30 3.89 -3.06 1.60
N GLN A 31 4.43 -1.89 1.96
CA GLN A 31 5.47 -1.80 2.99
C GLN A 31 4.94 -2.23 4.37
N ALA A 32 3.75 -1.77 4.76
CA ALA A 32 3.14 -2.13 6.04
C ALA A 32 2.82 -3.64 6.11
N LEU A 33 2.32 -4.23 5.01
CA LEU A 33 2.14 -5.68 4.87
C LEU A 33 3.46 -6.42 5.07
N GLY A 34 4.52 -6.04 4.36
CA GLY A 34 5.82 -6.71 4.47
C GLY A 34 6.45 -6.65 5.87
N LYS A 35 6.14 -5.60 6.64
CA LYS A 35 6.57 -5.44 8.04
C LYS A 35 5.62 -6.09 9.06
N GLY A 36 4.42 -6.49 8.64
CA GLY A 36 3.33 -6.89 9.55
C GLY A 36 2.83 -5.76 10.44
N ASP A 37 2.94 -4.51 9.98
CA ASP A 37 2.56 -3.31 10.75
C ASP A 37 1.05 -3.03 10.60
N THR A 38 0.27 -3.60 11.51
CA THR A 38 -1.19 -3.46 11.50
C THR A 38 -1.68 -2.07 11.86
N GLU A 39 -0.89 -1.28 12.59
CA GLU A 39 -1.25 0.11 12.91
C GLU A 39 -1.13 0.98 11.67
N ALA A 40 -0.02 0.83 10.93
CA ALA A 40 0.16 1.51 9.65
C ALA A 40 -0.93 1.12 8.64
N LEU A 41 -1.27 -0.17 8.53
CA LEU A 41 -2.37 -0.63 7.67
C LEU A 41 -3.70 0.01 8.04
N ALA A 42 -4.06 0.01 9.33
CA ALA A 42 -5.31 0.60 9.80
C ALA A 42 -5.40 2.10 9.48
N SER A 43 -4.28 2.83 9.53
CA SER A 43 -4.24 4.27 9.19
C SER A 43 -4.54 4.57 7.70
N LEU A 44 -4.41 3.56 6.84
CA LEU A 44 -4.62 3.64 5.39
C LEU A 44 -5.99 3.09 4.96
N MET A 45 -6.75 2.50 5.88
CA MET A 45 -8.07 1.92 5.65
C MET A 45 -9.17 2.98 5.57
N ASP A 46 -10.21 2.68 4.79
CA ASP A 46 -11.50 3.33 4.93
C ASP A 46 -12.13 2.99 6.30
N THR A 47 -13.33 3.50 6.55
CA THR A 47 -14.09 3.29 7.78
C THR A 47 -14.46 1.82 7.95
N GLU A 48 -14.80 1.16 6.83
CA GLU A 48 -15.04 -0.27 6.73
C GLU A 48 -14.18 -0.85 5.60
N VAL A 49 -13.68 -2.07 5.79
CA VAL A 49 -12.81 -2.77 4.84
C VAL A 49 -13.32 -4.19 4.69
N GLU A 50 -13.42 -4.64 3.45
CA GLU A 50 -13.64 -6.05 3.15
C GLU A 50 -12.33 -6.81 3.40
N LEU A 51 -12.36 -7.74 4.36
CA LEU A 51 -11.20 -8.54 4.73
C LEU A 51 -11.53 -10.01 4.49
N SER A 52 -10.76 -10.62 3.61
CA SER A 52 -10.82 -12.04 3.28
C SER A 52 -9.55 -12.73 3.76
N LEU A 53 -9.65 -13.46 4.87
CA LEU A 53 -8.57 -14.28 5.41
C LEU A 53 -8.84 -15.74 5.02
N LEU A 54 -8.20 -16.21 3.95
CA LEU A 54 -8.43 -17.51 3.34
C LEU A 54 -9.86 -17.66 2.79
N GLN A 55 -10.74 -18.32 3.54
CA GLN A 55 -12.13 -18.57 3.17
C GLN A 55 -13.11 -17.78 4.06
N ASP A 56 -12.60 -17.05 5.06
CA ASP A 56 -13.40 -16.20 5.93
C ASP A 56 -13.37 -14.76 5.40
N GLU A 57 -14.45 -14.35 4.75
CA GLU A 57 -14.63 -13.05 4.13
C GLU A 57 -15.79 -12.31 4.82
N ASN A 58 -15.53 -11.08 5.22
CA ASN A 58 -16.56 -10.23 5.82
C ASN A 58 -16.18 -8.74 5.70
N LEU A 59 -17.18 -7.88 5.86
CA LEU A 59 -16.97 -6.44 6.02
C LEU A 59 -16.73 -6.13 7.50
N TYR A 60 -15.62 -5.45 7.79
CA TYR A 60 -15.24 -5.10 9.15
C TYR A 60 -15.01 -3.60 9.28
N SER A 61 -15.31 -3.04 10.46
CA SER A 61 -14.80 -1.71 10.78
C SER A 61 -13.27 -1.71 10.80
N ARG A 62 -12.65 -0.55 10.59
CA ARG A 62 -11.17 -0.39 10.66
C ARG A 62 -10.56 -1.03 11.90
N ASP A 63 -11.15 -0.82 13.08
CA ASP A 63 -10.63 -1.36 14.33
C ASP A 63 -10.75 -2.88 14.41
N GLN A 64 -11.85 -3.46 13.90
CA GLN A 64 -12.05 -4.90 13.82
C GLN A 64 -11.06 -5.53 12.82
N ALA A 65 -10.88 -4.91 11.65
CA ALA A 65 -9.92 -5.35 10.64
C ALA A 65 -8.48 -5.33 11.20
N LYS A 66 -8.10 -4.28 11.93
CA LYS A 66 -6.80 -4.20 12.63
C LYS A 66 -6.59 -5.37 13.59
N GLN A 67 -7.58 -5.67 14.43
CA GLN A 67 -7.50 -6.78 15.39
C GLN A 67 -7.38 -8.15 14.68
N LYS A 68 -8.16 -8.36 13.60
CA LYS A 68 -8.10 -9.58 12.80
C LYS A 68 -6.75 -9.76 12.12
N LEU A 69 -6.21 -8.70 11.52
CA LEU A 69 -4.87 -8.72 10.92
C LEU A 69 -3.79 -8.96 11.97
N ALA A 70 -3.91 -8.39 13.17
CA ALA A 70 -2.95 -8.61 14.25
C ALA A 70 -2.93 -10.09 14.68
N ALA A 71 -4.10 -10.71 14.82
CA ALA A 71 -4.20 -12.14 15.11
C ALA A 71 -3.64 -12.99 13.95
N PHE A 72 -3.95 -12.62 12.71
CA PHE A 72 -3.45 -13.32 11.53
C PHE A 72 -1.91 -13.24 11.41
N PHE A 73 -1.31 -12.07 11.62
CA PHE A 73 0.14 -11.88 11.58
C PHE A 73 0.87 -12.44 12.79
N ALA A 74 0.20 -12.57 13.95
CA ALA A 74 0.76 -13.30 15.08
C ALA A 74 0.94 -14.79 14.77
N ALA A 75 0.00 -15.39 14.03
CA ALA A 75 0.09 -16.79 13.57
C ALA A 75 0.96 -16.97 12.32
N ASN A 76 1.04 -15.94 11.47
CA ASN A 76 1.71 -15.97 10.17
C ASN A 76 2.64 -14.75 10.04
N LYS A 77 3.74 -14.74 10.80
CA LYS A 77 4.62 -13.56 10.93
C LYS A 77 5.17 -13.12 9.57
N PRO A 78 4.83 -11.91 9.07
CA PRO A 78 5.37 -11.41 7.80
C PRO A 78 6.89 -11.20 7.84
N SER A 79 7.53 -11.48 6.71
CA SER A 79 8.97 -11.25 6.49
C SER A 79 9.28 -10.42 5.25
N GLY A 80 8.30 -10.22 4.36
CA GLY A 80 8.43 -9.35 3.20
C GLY A 80 7.25 -9.46 2.25
N PHE A 81 7.02 -8.41 1.48
CA PHE A 81 6.02 -8.36 0.41
C PHE A 81 6.72 -8.19 -0.94
N SER A 82 6.29 -8.96 -1.93
CA SER A 82 6.76 -8.84 -3.31
C SER A 82 5.59 -8.60 -4.24
N GLN A 83 5.59 -7.46 -4.93
CA GLN A 83 4.56 -7.12 -5.89
C GLN A 83 4.69 -7.99 -7.16
N VAL A 84 3.56 -8.52 -7.61
CA VAL A 84 3.44 -9.35 -8.82
C VAL A 84 2.75 -8.58 -9.95
N HIS A 85 1.68 -7.84 -9.63
CA HIS A 85 0.92 -7.09 -10.61
C HIS A 85 0.29 -5.84 -9.95
N GLN A 86 0.13 -4.77 -10.70
CA GLN A 86 -0.62 -3.58 -10.27
C GLN A 86 -1.35 -2.97 -11.47
N GLY A 87 -2.42 -2.23 -11.21
CA GLY A 87 -3.14 -1.50 -12.25
C GLY A 87 -4.20 -0.57 -11.69
N SER A 88 -4.76 0.24 -12.57
CA SER A 88 -5.87 1.15 -12.27
C SER A 88 -7.18 0.57 -12.81
N SER A 89 -8.28 0.83 -12.14
CA SER A 89 -9.63 0.51 -12.63
C SER A 89 -10.03 1.46 -13.77
N LYS A 90 -11.07 1.09 -14.54
CA LYS A 90 -11.54 1.85 -15.73
C LYS A 90 -12.00 3.28 -15.42
N SER A 91 -12.30 3.58 -14.17
CA SER A 91 -12.45 4.93 -13.64
C SER A 91 -11.23 5.21 -12.77
N ASP A 92 -10.53 6.33 -12.98
CA ASP A 92 -9.30 6.76 -12.27
C ASP A 92 -9.44 6.95 -10.73
N ASN A 93 -10.49 6.40 -10.14
CA ASN A 93 -10.81 6.49 -8.71
C ASN A 93 -10.48 5.20 -7.95
N ALA A 94 -9.86 4.21 -8.59
CA ALA A 94 -9.47 2.99 -7.90
C ALA A 94 -8.26 2.31 -8.53
N GLU A 95 -7.46 1.68 -7.69
CA GLU A 95 -6.27 0.92 -8.08
C GLU A 95 -6.24 -0.41 -7.35
N TYR A 96 -5.50 -1.36 -7.92
CA TYR A 96 -5.28 -2.65 -7.30
C TYR A 96 -3.80 -3.04 -7.36
N CYS A 97 -3.38 -3.81 -6.36
CA CYS A 97 -2.08 -4.46 -6.31
C CYS A 97 -2.27 -5.93 -5.92
N ILE A 98 -1.54 -6.79 -6.61
CA ILE A 98 -1.47 -8.22 -6.34
C ILE A 98 0.00 -8.54 -6.04
N GLY A 99 0.26 -9.22 -4.94
CA GLY A 99 1.60 -9.62 -4.57
C GLY A 99 1.64 -10.84 -3.66
N ASN A 100 2.84 -11.30 -3.34
CA ASN A 100 3.08 -12.40 -2.43
C ASN A 100 3.62 -11.86 -1.11
N LEU A 101 2.97 -12.24 -0.01
CA LEU A 101 3.43 -11.98 1.35
C LEU A 101 4.15 -13.22 1.87
N ALA A 102 5.46 -13.13 2.04
CA ALA A 102 6.23 -14.16 2.71
C ALA A 102 5.99 -14.11 4.22
N THR A 103 5.73 -15.26 4.84
CA THR A 103 5.51 -15.36 6.29
C THR A 103 6.22 -16.57 6.89
N SER A 104 6.19 -16.68 8.22
CA SER A 104 6.72 -17.84 8.96
C SER A 104 6.01 -19.17 8.67
N SER A 105 4.80 -19.15 8.12
CA SER A 105 3.95 -20.33 7.89
C SER A 105 3.74 -20.67 6.41
N GLY A 106 4.40 -19.94 5.51
CA GLY A 106 4.22 -20.05 4.06
C GLY A 106 3.97 -18.69 3.42
N ALA A 107 3.85 -18.69 2.09
CA ALA A 107 3.50 -17.49 1.34
C ALA A 107 1.97 -17.37 1.19
N PHE A 108 1.48 -16.14 1.20
CA PHE A 108 0.10 -15.82 0.86
C PHE A 108 0.07 -14.94 -0.38
N ARG A 109 -0.82 -15.25 -1.33
CA ARG A 109 -1.19 -14.32 -2.38
C ARG A 109 -2.10 -13.27 -1.77
N VAL A 110 -1.71 -12.01 -1.89
CA VAL A 110 -2.45 -10.88 -1.36
C VAL A 110 -3.02 -10.05 -2.50
N TYR A 111 -4.31 -9.76 -2.42
CA TYR A 111 -5.01 -8.82 -3.28
C TYR A 111 -5.34 -7.58 -2.47
N ILE A 112 -5.05 -6.43 -3.05
CA ILE A 112 -5.20 -5.12 -2.43
C ILE A 112 -6.05 -4.28 -3.38
N TYR A 113 -7.13 -3.72 -2.87
CA TYR A 113 -7.95 -2.76 -3.60
C TYR A 113 -8.03 -1.44 -2.83
N VAL A 114 -7.70 -0.35 -3.51
CA VAL A 114 -7.79 1.00 -2.97
C VAL A 114 -8.73 1.83 -3.84
N ALA A 115 -9.48 2.72 -3.21
CA ALA A 115 -10.35 3.65 -3.92
C ALA A 115 -10.25 5.06 -3.34
N LYS A 116 -10.52 6.04 -4.20
CA LYS A 116 -10.49 7.45 -3.86
C LYS A 116 -11.73 7.83 -3.05
N GLN A 117 -11.49 8.37 -1.86
CA GLN A 117 -12.47 8.97 -0.96
C GLN A 117 -12.06 10.43 -0.70
N GLY A 118 -12.73 11.36 -1.39
CA GLY A 118 -12.30 12.76 -1.44
C GLY A 118 -10.93 12.89 -2.10
N ASP A 119 -9.95 13.40 -1.37
CA ASP A 119 -8.57 13.58 -1.84
C ASP A 119 -7.62 12.46 -1.40
N ARG A 120 -8.13 11.38 -0.82
CA ARG A 120 -7.31 10.28 -0.28
C ARG A 120 -7.62 8.97 -1.00
N MET A 121 -6.59 8.22 -1.35
CA MET A 121 -6.70 6.81 -1.71
C MET A 121 -6.73 5.98 -0.43
N LEU A 122 -7.83 5.28 -0.19
CA LEU A 122 -8.06 4.48 1.01
C LEU A 122 -8.18 3.00 0.64
N LEU A 123 -7.64 2.15 1.51
CA LEU A 123 -7.75 0.70 1.41
C LEU A 123 -9.19 0.26 1.68
N GLN A 124 -9.77 -0.43 0.70
CA GLN A 124 -11.15 -0.90 0.69
C GLN A 124 -11.22 -2.42 0.87
N GLU A 125 -10.27 -3.15 0.29
CA GLU A 125 -10.23 -4.62 0.35
C GLU A 125 -8.82 -5.13 0.59
N LEU A 126 -8.71 -6.12 1.49
CA LEU A 126 -7.56 -7.00 1.60
C LEU A 126 -8.00 -8.45 1.57
N ARG A 127 -7.38 -9.22 0.68
CA ARG A 127 -7.60 -10.66 0.61
C ARG A 127 -6.28 -11.42 0.68
N PHE A 128 -6.26 -12.50 1.45
CA PHE A 128 -5.10 -13.37 1.67
C PHE A 128 -5.47 -14.81 1.33
N ASP A 129 -4.98 -15.30 0.19
CA ASP A 129 -5.14 -16.70 -0.23
C ASP A 129 -3.82 -17.45 -0.03
N ARG A 130 -3.86 -18.78 0.17
CA ARG A 130 -2.63 -19.57 0.11
C ARG A 130 -2.09 -19.58 -1.32
N GLU A 131 -0.78 -19.42 -1.45
CA GLU A 131 -0.10 -19.67 -2.74
C GLU A 131 -0.08 -21.16 -3.09
#